data_AF-A0AAW1AQ11-F1
#
_entry.id   AF-A0AAW1AQ11-F1
#
_cell.length_a   1.000
_cell.length_b   1.000
_cell.length_c   1.000
_cell.angle_alpha   90.00
_cell.angle_beta   90.00
_cell.angle_gamma   90.00
#
_symmetry.space_group_name_H-M   'P 1'
#
loop_
_entity.id
_entity.type
_entity.pdbx_description
1 polymer ?
#
loop_
_entity_poly.entity_id
_entity_poly.type
_entity_poly.pdbx_seq_one_letter_code
_entity_poly.pdbx_strand_id
1 'polypeptide(L)'
;MSAFCLAGPLSAPAELDSACRMERPGSAPPVPQPSTAGQETGGPPAALLPAAASPSVGGELELALEEELALLASAGEGPREAEAQDPAALPPAEPELLSLMRQKEKDLVLAARLGKALLERNQDLSRQYERMYKELTEKLEHLEQEKHELRRRFENKEGEWEGRVSELESDVKQLQDELEKQQVHLREADREKTRAVQELSEQNQRLLDQLSKASEAERKLSTQVHVLQEDFREKRSSTNQHIVRLESLQAEIKMLRDRKQDLERRLSAMVEENNLLQGTVEELQDRVTILERQSHEKDTQLHQSQMELQEVKLSYRQLQVKMEELNEERSLQDFNSTRMSLLSEIEQSMEAEELEQEREQLRLQLWEAYCQVRYLCTHLRGNDSADSAVSTDSSMDESSETSSAKDVPAGSLRAALSELKRLIQSVIDGTDCPGSRRSDDDALEEQIKQTSEDSRALRELMEGERGKLRQSLEELQQLHSQVTLLSVEMTSLKEERDRLRGSAEDKEMSEQLLKAIRDRDEAISKKNAVEMELAKCRMDMMSLNSQLLDAIQQKLNLSQQLEAWQDDMQRLIDQQLMDRHPKEWSQIMTCNFTSSSSHGAKRRARPSPLLRLQQQGSELVGAEGNRLFSFFKKN
;
A
#
# COMPACT_ATOMS: atom_id res chain seq x y z
N MET A 1 42.46 -20.41 23.63
CA MET A 1 42.79 -20.93 22.28
C MET A 1 41.73 -20.35 21.35
N SER A 2 41.96 -19.22 20.68
CA SER A 2 42.85 -18.97 19.53
C SER A 2 42.17 -19.23 18.17
N ALA A 3 41.66 -18.12 17.59
CA ALA A 3 41.64 -17.80 16.15
C ALA A 3 40.72 -18.65 15.22
N PHE A 4 40.41 -18.25 13.96
CA PHE A 4 40.95 -17.19 13.09
C PHE A 4 39.82 -16.55 12.22
N CYS A 5 40.14 -15.44 11.53
CA CYS A 5 39.23 -14.58 10.75
C CYS A 5 38.64 -15.21 9.46
N LEU A 6 37.60 -14.56 8.89
CA LEU A 6 37.52 -14.23 7.45
C LEU A 6 36.49 -13.11 7.15
N ALA A 7 36.96 -12.12 6.38
CA ALA A 7 36.30 -11.05 5.61
C ALA A 7 34.85 -11.30 5.14
N GLY A 8 33.89 -10.37 5.19
CA GLY A 8 33.81 -9.07 4.48
C GLY A 8 32.64 -9.12 3.44
N PRO A 9 32.09 -8.02 2.87
CA PRO A 9 32.59 -6.64 2.87
C PRO A 9 31.52 -5.49 3.03
N LEU A 10 32.03 -4.23 3.04
CA LEU A 10 31.40 -2.96 2.63
C LEU A 10 30.25 -2.32 3.45
N SER A 11 30.63 -1.35 4.28
CA SER A 11 29.77 -0.24 4.74
C SER A 11 29.64 0.86 3.68
N ALA A 12 28.46 1.49 3.59
CA ALA A 12 28.34 2.90 3.18
C ALA A 12 28.64 3.81 4.39
N PRO A 13 28.97 5.10 4.19
CA PRO A 13 27.95 6.11 4.52
C PRO A 13 27.99 7.45 3.72
N ALA A 14 26.86 8.15 3.83
CA ALA A 14 26.66 9.62 3.92
C ALA A 14 27.12 10.59 2.80
N GLU A 15 26.11 11.24 2.22
CA GLU A 15 25.90 12.71 2.09
C GLU A 15 27.03 13.63 1.58
N LEU A 16 26.67 14.53 0.63
CA LEU A 16 26.77 15.98 0.84
C LEU A 16 25.99 16.81 -0.21
N ASP A 17 25.57 17.99 0.24
CA ASP A 17 24.62 18.93 -0.35
C ASP A 17 24.83 19.42 -1.80
N SER A 18 23.71 19.79 -2.44
CA SER A 18 23.66 20.60 -3.66
C SER A 18 23.13 22.01 -3.38
N ALA A 19 23.95 23.05 -3.56
CA ALA A 19 23.47 24.43 -3.70
C ALA A 19 24.46 25.37 -4.41
N CYS A 20 23.94 26.18 -5.37
CA CYS A 20 24.51 27.46 -5.86
C CYS A 20 25.83 27.41 -6.69
N ARG A 21 26.06 28.19 -7.76
CA ARG A 21 25.28 29.20 -8.53
C ARG A 21 26.04 29.53 -9.85
N MET A 22 25.40 30.26 -10.79
CA MET A 22 25.99 30.97 -11.98
C MET A 22 26.34 30.10 -13.21
N GLU A 23 26.03 30.44 -14.48
CA GLU A 23 25.21 31.52 -15.11
C GLU A 23 24.42 31.00 -16.35
N ARG A 24 23.52 31.85 -16.90
CA ARG A 24 22.83 31.74 -18.21
C ARG A 24 23.67 32.43 -19.32
N PRO A 25 23.25 32.53 -20.62
CA PRO A 25 22.05 32.03 -21.34
C PRO A 25 22.44 31.09 -22.52
N GLY A 26 21.55 30.54 -23.37
CA GLY A 26 20.09 30.60 -23.48
C GLY A 26 19.67 30.64 -24.95
N SER A 27 19.06 29.57 -25.46
CA SER A 27 18.51 29.51 -26.84
C SER A 27 17.26 28.60 -26.87
N ALA A 28 16.13 29.15 -27.30
CA ALA A 28 14.83 28.49 -27.40
C ALA A 28 14.18 28.80 -28.78
N PRO A 29 13.20 28.01 -29.24
CA PRO A 29 12.92 27.84 -30.68
C PRO A 29 11.88 28.82 -31.26
N PRO A 30 11.72 28.88 -32.60
CA PRO A 30 10.79 29.77 -33.28
C PRO A 30 9.40 29.14 -33.56
N VAL A 31 8.35 29.96 -33.43
CA VAL A 31 7.02 29.80 -34.05
C VAL A 31 6.59 31.20 -34.53
N PRO A 32 5.98 31.37 -35.72
CA PRO A 32 5.78 32.69 -36.35
C PRO A 32 4.39 33.31 -36.08
N GLN A 33 4.28 34.64 -36.25
CA GLN A 33 3.13 35.46 -36.72
C GLN A 33 3.42 36.97 -36.48
N PRO A 34 2.55 37.94 -36.86
CA PRO A 34 2.55 38.64 -38.14
C PRO A 34 2.88 40.16 -38.00
N SER A 35 2.75 40.96 -39.06
CA SER A 35 2.95 42.43 -38.97
C SER A 35 2.04 43.22 -39.92
N THR A 36 1.37 44.27 -39.40
CA THR A 36 0.53 45.22 -40.16
C THR A 36 0.61 46.63 -39.56
N ALA A 37 0.57 47.68 -40.42
CA ALA A 37 0.54 49.13 -40.14
C ALA A 37 1.77 49.72 -39.38
N GLY A 38 2.31 50.93 -39.62
CA GLY A 38 2.10 52.03 -40.59
C GLY A 38 3.36 52.96 -40.55
N GLN A 39 3.43 54.22 -41.01
CA GLN A 39 2.53 55.13 -41.75
C GLN A 39 3.38 56.26 -42.44
N GLU A 40 2.72 57.11 -43.25
CA GLU A 40 3.13 58.34 -43.96
C GLU A 40 4.20 59.28 -43.33
N THR A 41 5.07 59.91 -44.15
CA THR A 41 5.04 61.36 -44.52
C THR A 41 6.34 61.84 -45.22
N GLY A 42 6.23 62.79 -46.17
CA GLY A 42 7.29 63.18 -47.10
C GLY A 42 8.25 64.34 -46.71
N GLY A 43 9.12 64.72 -47.66
CA GLY A 43 9.88 65.98 -47.64
C GLY A 43 11.38 65.87 -48.04
N PRO A 44 11.94 66.77 -48.88
CA PRO A 44 13.26 66.60 -49.53
C PRO A 44 14.37 67.55 -48.96
N PRO A 45 15.64 67.61 -49.46
CA PRO A 45 15.95 68.32 -50.74
C PRO A 45 17.19 67.88 -51.58
N ALA A 46 17.14 68.20 -52.89
CA ALA A 46 18.17 68.78 -53.79
C ALA A 46 19.52 68.12 -54.20
N ALA A 47 19.75 68.15 -55.53
CA ALA A 47 21.02 68.24 -56.31
C ALA A 47 21.93 66.98 -56.40
N LEU A 48 22.60 66.63 -57.53
CA LEU A 48 23.05 67.35 -58.75
C LEU A 48 22.85 66.55 -60.08
N LEU A 49 22.95 67.26 -61.21
CA LEU A 49 22.81 66.85 -62.64
C LEU A 49 24.22 66.64 -63.31
N PRO A 50 24.45 66.38 -64.65
CA PRO A 50 23.57 66.61 -65.82
C PRO A 50 23.64 65.71 -67.10
N ALA A 51 22.75 66.05 -68.06
CA ALA A 51 22.80 65.85 -69.53
C ALA A 51 22.65 64.41 -70.12
N ALA A 52 22.05 64.19 -71.30
CA ALA A 52 21.56 65.07 -72.37
C ALA A 52 20.20 64.55 -72.93
N ALA A 53 19.17 65.39 -73.06
CA ALA A 53 18.76 66.10 -74.30
C ALA A 53 18.02 65.26 -75.36
N SER A 54 16.69 65.22 -75.25
CA SER A 54 15.78 65.26 -76.41
C SER A 54 15.54 66.72 -76.84
N PRO A 55 14.98 66.98 -78.02
CA PRO A 55 13.60 67.48 -77.99
C PRO A 55 12.70 67.01 -79.15
N SER A 56 11.39 67.12 -78.91
CA SER A 56 10.33 67.03 -79.92
C SER A 56 9.48 68.31 -79.91
N VAL A 57 9.77 69.23 -80.81
CA VAL A 57 8.97 70.42 -81.25
C VAL A 57 9.51 70.74 -82.65
N GLY A 58 8.78 71.19 -83.66
CA GLY A 58 7.37 71.54 -83.84
C GLY A 58 7.19 71.99 -85.30
N GLY A 59 6.05 72.57 -85.67
CA GLY A 59 5.88 73.14 -87.01
C GLY A 59 6.60 74.49 -87.14
N GLU A 60 7.52 74.60 -88.11
CA GLU A 60 8.03 75.87 -88.69
C GLU A 60 8.89 75.50 -89.92
N LEU A 61 8.23 75.24 -91.05
CA LEU A 61 8.85 75.15 -92.40
C LEU A 61 7.95 75.86 -93.43
N GLU A 62 7.60 77.10 -93.10
CA GLU A 62 7.21 78.11 -94.07
C GLU A 62 8.45 79.01 -94.28
N LEU A 63 8.68 79.49 -95.52
CA LEU A 63 9.72 80.47 -95.89
C LEU A 63 11.21 80.03 -95.81
N ALA A 64 11.73 79.37 -96.87
CA ALA A 64 13.17 79.40 -97.21
C ALA A 64 13.56 78.93 -98.64
N LEU A 65 12.63 78.60 -99.55
CA LEU A 65 12.94 78.22 -100.95
C LEU A 65 11.93 78.83 -101.96
N GLU A 66 11.58 80.09 -101.77
CA GLU A 66 11.03 80.97 -102.82
C GLU A 66 11.93 82.21 -103.01
N GLU A 67 13.22 81.97 -103.28
CA GLU A 67 14.16 82.95 -103.83
C GLU A 67 15.02 82.22 -104.88
N GLU A 68 15.37 82.91 -105.98
CA GLU A 68 16.02 82.38 -107.22
C GLU A 68 15.13 81.86 -108.39
N LEU A 69 13.87 82.27 -108.53
CA LEU A 69 13.16 82.23 -109.85
C LEU A 69 12.17 83.40 -110.10
N ALA A 70 12.43 84.61 -109.58
CA ALA A 70 11.53 85.76 -109.74
C ALA A 70 12.19 87.12 -110.10
N LEU A 71 13.52 87.19 -110.31
CA LEU A 71 14.22 88.45 -110.60
C LEU A 71 15.17 88.39 -111.82
N LEU A 72 14.62 88.03 -112.98
CA LEU A 72 15.11 88.52 -114.28
C LEU A 72 13.97 89.09 -115.14
N ALA A 73 13.28 90.07 -114.58
CA ALA A 73 12.80 91.17 -115.40
C ALA A 73 13.94 92.20 -115.58
N SER A 74 13.99 92.86 -116.74
CA SER A 74 14.87 94.01 -117.06
C SER A 74 16.38 93.80 -117.29
N ALA A 75 16.72 93.15 -118.40
CA ALA A 75 17.73 93.62 -119.37
C ALA A 75 17.33 93.02 -120.73
N GLY A 76 17.26 93.78 -121.84
CA GLY A 76 18.44 94.10 -122.64
C GLY A 76 18.84 92.86 -123.45
N GLU A 77 18.63 92.75 -124.76
CA GLU A 77 18.44 93.78 -125.79
C GLU A 77 17.49 93.31 -126.93
N GLY A 78 16.95 94.25 -127.71
CA GLY A 78 16.44 93.94 -129.06
C GLY A 78 17.60 93.67 -130.04
N PRO A 79 17.33 93.27 -131.30
CA PRO A 79 16.54 94.08 -132.22
C PRO A 79 15.27 93.36 -132.72
N ARG A 80 14.14 94.01 -133.03
CA ARG A 80 13.87 95.33 -133.64
C ARG A 80 14.05 95.38 -135.16
N GLU A 81 13.08 94.80 -135.85
CA GLU A 81 12.51 95.23 -137.14
C GLU A 81 10.99 95.03 -136.95
N ALA A 82 10.13 96.00 -136.69
CA ALA A 82 10.13 97.45 -136.93
C ALA A 82 10.07 97.83 -138.42
N GLU A 83 8.83 97.85 -138.92
CA GLU A 83 8.37 98.62 -140.09
C GLU A 83 8.86 98.07 -141.46
N ALA A 84 8.08 98.12 -142.55
CA ALA A 84 7.03 99.07 -142.92
C ALA A 84 5.90 98.37 -143.72
N GLN A 85 4.64 98.66 -143.42
CA GLN A 85 3.73 99.53 -144.22
C GLN A 85 3.12 98.87 -145.46
N ASP A 86 1.80 99.03 -145.62
CA ASP A 86 1.18 99.08 -146.94
C ASP A 86 1.84 100.20 -147.76
N PRO A 87 2.32 99.87 -148.97
CA PRO A 87 1.85 100.62 -150.12
C PRO A 87 1.30 99.70 -151.20
N ALA A 88 0.45 100.27 -152.05
CA ALA A 88 -0.09 99.56 -153.20
C ALA A 88 1.00 99.17 -154.22
N ALA A 89 0.74 98.07 -154.93
CA ALA A 89 1.26 97.67 -156.25
C ALA A 89 2.52 96.77 -156.36
N LEU A 90 2.22 95.50 -156.71
CA LEU A 90 2.91 94.59 -157.66
C LEU A 90 4.03 93.60 -157.16
N PRO A 91 4.11 92.38 -157.75
CA PRO A 91 4.96 91.24 -157.31
C PRO A 91 6.25 91.08 -158.19
N PRO A 92 7.04 89.97 -158.20
CA PRO A 92 7.00 88.68 -157.45
C PRO A 92 8.37 88.12 -156.93
N ALA A 93 8.35 87.06 -156.08
CA ALA A 93 9.36 85.96 -156.05
C ALA A 93 9.00 84.83 -155.03
N GLU A 94 8.51 83.69 -155.48
CA GLU A 94 8.01 82.59 -154.61
C GLU A 94 9.03 81.52 -154.10
N PRO A 95 10.27 81.32 -154.62
CA PRO A 95 11.04 80.10 -154.33
C PRO A 95 11.80 80.10 -152.99
N GLU A 96 12.12 81.26 -152.42
CA GLU A 96 13.01 81.38 -151.26
C GLU A 96 12.24 81.19 -149.94
N LEU A 97 11.03 81.75 -149.86
CA LEU A 97 10.06 81.51 -148.77
C LEU A 97 9.80 80.00 -148.58
N LEU A 98 9.64 79.25 -149.66
CA LEU A 98 9.44 77.79 -149.64
C LEU A 98 10.64 77.04 -149.04
N SER A 99 11.85 77.58 -149.13
CA SER A 99 13.05 76.95 -148.56
C SER A 99 13.15 77.20 -147.05
N LEU A 100 12.81 78.41 -146.59
CA LEU A 100 12.69 78.74 -145.17
C LEU A 100 11.55 77.95 -144.50
N MET A 101 10.38 77.82 -145.16
CA MET A 101 9.27 77.00 -144.67
C MET A 101 9.70 75.54 -144.47
N ARG A 102 10.37 74.92 -145.45
CA ARG A 102 10.91 73.56 -145.32
C ARG A 102 11.94 73.41 -144.20
N GLN A 103 12.67 74.47 -143.85
CA GLN A 103 13.57 74.45 -142.68
C GLN A 103 12.76 74.49 -141.38
N LYS A 104 11.79 75.39 -141.26
CA LYS A 104 10.90 75.46 -140.08
C LYS A 104 10.07 74.18 -139.90
N GLU A 105 9.62 73.55 -140.97
CA GLU A 105 8.97 72.22 -140.95
C GLU A 105 9.91 71.14 -140.39
N LYS A 106 11.18 71.10 -140.81
CA LYS A 106 12.18 70.18 -140.25
C LYS A 106 12.41 70.46 -138.76
N ASP A 107 12.57 71.72 -138.38
CA ASP A 107 12.82 72.12 -136.99
C ASP A 107 11.61 71.79 -136.08
N LEU A 108 10.38 72.02 -136.55
CA LEU A 108 9.15 71.61 -135.86
C LEU A 108 9.04 70.09 -135.74
N VAL A 109 9.38 69.33 -136.79
CA VAL A 109 9.43 67.86 -136.74
C VAL A 109 10.51 67.37 -135.78
N LEU A 110 11.67 68.03 -135.70
CA LEU A 110 12.72 67.72 -134.73
C LEU A 110 12.30 68.06 -133.30
N ALA A 111 11.67 69.22 -133.07
CA ALA A 111 11.12 69.60 -131.77
C ALA A 111 10.01 68.64 -131.32
N ALA A 112 9.12 68.21 -132.23
CA ALA A 112 8.10 67.20 -131.95
C ALA A 112 8.72 65.82 -131.65
N ARG A 113 9.81 65.44 -132.33
CA ARG A 113 10.56 64.20 -132.02
C ARG A 113 11.26 64.28 -130.67
N LEU A 114 11.85 65.43 -130.31
CA LEU A 114 12.45 65.66 -128.98
C LEU A 114 11.38 65.67 -127.89
N GLY A 115 10.26 66.35 -128.10
CA GLY A 115 9.10 66.31 -127.21
C GLY A 115 8.54 64.91 -127.04
N LYS A 116 8.45 64.11 -128.11
CA LYS A 116 8.07 62.70 -128.04
C LYS A 116 9.09 61.88 -127.23
N ALA A 117 10.39 62.05 -127.46
CA ALA A 117 11.43 61.36 -126.70
C ALA A 117 11.46 61.76 -125.21
N LEU A 118 11.12 63.01 -124.88
CA LEU A 118 10.94 63.48 -123.51
C LEU A 118 9.69 62.90 -122.86
N LEU A 119 8.56 62.81 -123.59
CA LEU A 119 7.35 62.13 -123.13
C LEU A 119 7.57 60.63 -122.94
N GLU A 120 8.28 59.96 -123.85
CA GLU A 120 8.67 58.55 -123.72
C GLU A 120 9.55 58.34 -122.47
N ARG A 121 10.56 59.20 -122.23
CA ARG A 121 11.35 59.17 -120.98
C ARG A 121 10.53 59.47 -119.73
N ASN A 122 9.59 60.42 -119.78
CA ASN A 122 8.72 60.73 -118.65
C ASN A 122 7.79 59.55 -118.33
N GLN A 123 7.23 58.90 -119.36
CA GLN A 123 6.46 57.66 -119.19
C GLN A 123 7.32 56.53 -118.61
N ASP A 124 8.58 56.39 -119.04
CA ASP A 124 9.48 55.38 -118.47
C ASP A 124 9.84 55.66 -117.01
N LEU A 125 10.02 56.94 -116.63
CA LEU A 125 10.15 57.36 -115.23
C LEU A 125 8.87 57.05 -114.44
N SER A 126 7.68 57.35 -114.96
CA SER A 126 6.41 56.98 -114.32
C SER A 126 6.28 55.47 -114.14
N ARG A 127 6.62 54.67 -115.16
CA ARG A 127 6.65 53.20 -115.06
C ARG A 127 7.70 52.70 -114.06
N GLN A 128 8.80 53.43 -113.85
CA GLN A 128 9.80 53.11 -112.81
C GLN A 128 9.26 53.47 -111.43
N TYR A 129 8.64 54.64 -111.25
CA TYR A 129 7.97 55.00 -109.99
C TYR A 129 6.87 54.00 -109.63
N GLU A 130 6.01 53.60 -110.58
CA GLU A 130 4.99 52.56 -110.36
C GLU A 130 5.60 51.21 -109.94
N ARG A 131 6.76 50.82 -110.50
CA ARG A 131 7.50 49.63 -110.08
C ARG A 131 8.04 49.79 -108.65
N MET A 132 8.69 50.90 -108.35
CA MET A 132 9.18 51.20 -107.00
C MET A 132 8.05 51.27 -105.97
N TYR A 133 6.90 51.84 -106.31
CA TYR A 133 5.72 51.87 -105.44
C TYR A 133 5.19 50.45 -105.19
N LYS A 134 5.10 49.59 -106.21
CA LYS A 134 4.71 48.17 -106.05
C LYS A 134 5.68 47.42 -105.15
N GLU A 135 6.98 47.56 -105.38
CA GLU A 135 7.99 46.95 -104.52
C GLU A 135 7.93 47.47 -103.06
N LEU A 136 7.58 48.74 -102.85
CA LEU A 136 7.41 49.31 -101.51
C LEU A 136 6.13 48.79 -100.84
N THR A 137 5.01 48.69 -101.56
CA THR A 137 3.78 48.09 -101.01
C THR A 137 3.96 46.60 -100.72
N GLU A 138 4.61 45.86 -101.61
CA GLU A 138 4.99 44.46 -101.37
C GLU A 138 5.85 44.34 -100.10
N LYS A 139 6.90 45.16 -99.94
CA LYS A 139 7.74 45.15 -98.72
C LYS A 139 6.93 45.49 -97.46
N LEU A 140 5.97 46.42 -97.53
CA LEU A 140 5.07 46.73 -96.41
C LEU A 140 4.17 45.54 -96.08
N GLU A 141 3.56 44.89 -97.09
CA GLU A 141 2.73 43.69 -96.91
C GLU A 141 3.53 42.54 -96.26
N HIS A 142 4.78 42.30 -96.68
CA HIS A 142 5.65 41.30 -96.06
C HIS A 142 5.95 41.64 -94.59
N LEU A 143 6.27 42.89 -94.27
CA LEU A 143 6.52 43.34 -92.89
C LEU A 143 5.25 43.25 -92.02
N GLU A 144 4.07 43.51 -92.58
CA GLU A 144 2.79 43.33 -91.88
C GLU A 144 2.49 41.84 -91.64
N GLN A 145 2.72 40.98 -92.64
CA GLN A 145 2.62 39.52 -92.49
C GLN A 145 3.57 39.00 -91.39
N GLU A 146 4.85 39.35 -91.44
CA GLU A 146 5.84 39.00 -90.41
C GLU A 146 5.43 39.50 -89.02
N LYS A 147 4.93 40.73 -88.91
CA LYS A 147 4.42 41.30 -87.66
C LYS A 147 3.23 40.51 -87.11
N HIS A 148 2.29 40.09 -87.96
CA HIS A 148 1.14 39.26 -87.58
C HIS A 148 1.51 37.79 -87.30
N GLU A 149 2.56 37.26 -87.92
CA GLU A 149 3.14 35.97 -87.57
C GLU A 149 3.88 36.00 -86.24
N LEU A 150 4.71 37.02 -86.01
CA LEU A 150 5.47 37.17 -84.78
C LEU A 150 4.53 37.34 -83.58
N ARG A 151 3.49 38.17 -83.68
CA ARG A 151 2.42 38.28 -82.65
C ARG A 151 1.85 36.91 -82.30
N ARG A 152 1.34 36.15 -83.28
CA ARG A 152 0.81 34.79 -83.06
C ARG A 152 1.85 33.83 -82.49
N ARG A 153 3.12 33.94 -82.86
CA ARG A 153 4.23 33.15 -82.29
C ARG A 153 4.55 33.54 -80.84
N PHE A 154 4.31 34.79 -80.43
CA PHE A 154 4.44 35.22 -79.03
C PHE A 154 3.21 34.79 -78.23
N GLU A 155 1.99 35.06 -78.72
CA GLU A 155 0.72 34.60 -78.13
C GLU A 155 0.72 33.07 -77.87
N ASN A 156 1.19 32.27 -78.84
CA ASN A 156 1.33 30.82 -78.66
C ASN A 156 2.33 30.46 -77.54
N LYS A 157 3.48 31.15 -77.46
CA LYS A 157 4.48 30.92 -76.41
C LYS A 157 3.98 31.36 -75.04
N GLU A 158 3.26 32.47 -74.98
CA GLU A 158 2.58 32.97 -73.78
C GLU A 158 1.59 31.91 -73.28
N GLY A 159 0.73 31.36 -74.15
CA GLY A 159 -0.15 30.24 -73.82
C GLY A 159 0.57 28.97 -73.37
N GLU A 160 1.72 28.62 -73.96
CA GLU A 160 2.55 27.51 -73.45
C GLU A 160 3.16 27.82 -72.07
N TRP A 161 3.54 29.07 -71.78
CA TRP A 161 4.05 29.47 -70.48
C TRP A 161 2.94 29.51 -69.42
N GLU A 162 1.75 30.01 -69.77
CA GLU A 162 0.54 29.93 -68.95
C GLU A 162 0.20 28.47 -68.63
N GLY A 163 0.31 27.57 -69.62
CA GLY A 163 0.20 26.12 -69.44
C GLY A 163 1.18 25.60 -68.37
N ARG A 164 2.49 25.82 -68.56
CA ARG A 164 3.54 25.40 -67.61
C ARG A 164 3.38 26.01 -66.22
N VAL A 165 2.91 27.26 -66.13
CA VAL A 165 2.60 27.91 -64.85
C VAL A 165 1.40 27.23 -64.20
N SER A 166 0.34 26.91 -64.94
CA SER A 166 -0.83 26.20 -64.40
C SER A 166 -0.52 24.77 -63.94
N GLU A 167 0.38 24.07 -64.64
CA GLU A 167 0.92 22.77 -64.24
C GLU A 167 1.64 22.90 -62.89
N LEU A 168 2.64 23.79 -62.80
CA LEU A 168 3.41 24.03 -61.57
C LEU A 168 2.56 24.55 -60.41
N GLU A 169 1.55 25.40 -60.68
CA GLU A 169 0.57 25.80 -59.67
C GLU A 169 -0.25 24.61 -59.15
N SER A 170 -0.61 23.67 -60.04
CA SER A 170 -1.33 22.46 -59.65
C SER A 170 -0.44 21.50 -58.84
N ASP A 171 0.84 21.39 -59.20
CA ASP A 171 1.84 20.59 -58.46
C ASP A 171 2.10 21.19 -57.07
N VAL A 172 2.23 22.52 -56.96
CA VAL A 172 2.38 23.21 -55.67
C VAL A 172 1.16 22.99 -54.78
N LYS A 173 -0.07 23.07 -55.33
CA LYS A 173 -1.30 22.77 -54.58
C LYS A 173 -1.36 21.31 -54.13
N GLN A 174 -0.99 20.36 -55.00
CA GLN A 174 -0.93 18.93 -54.66
C GLN A 174 0.11 18.64 -53.56
N LEU A 175 1.31 19.21 -53.66
CA LEU A 175 2.36 19.05 -52.64
C LEU A 175 1.99 19.71 -51.30
N GLN A 176 1.25 20.82 -51.32
CA GLN A 176 0.69 21.43 -50.10
C GLN A 176 -0.35 20.50 -49.46
N ASP A 177 -1.33 20.02 -50.23
CA ASP A 177 -2.34 19.06 -49.79
C ASP A 177 -1.72 17.76 -49.22
N GLU A 178 -0.71 17.21 -49.88
CA GLU A 178 0.01 16.00 -49.44
C GLU A 178 0.79 16.26 -48.15
N LEU A 179 1.48 17.40 -48.06
CA LEU A 179 2.19 17.80 -46.84
C LEU A 179 1.22 17.97 -45.67
N GLU A 180 0.06 18.59 -45.87
CA GLU A 180 -0.96 18.74 -44.84
C GLU A 180 -1.52 17.38 -44.39
N LYS A 181 -1.87 16.50 -45.33
CA LYS A 181 -2.32 15.12 -45.04
C LYS A 181 -1.27 14.35 -44.24
N GLN A 182 -0.01 14.39 -44.65
CA GLN A 182 1.10 13.75 -43.92
C GLN A 182 1.27 14.32 -42.51
N GLN A 183 1.22 15.64 -42.34
CA GLN A 183 1.30 16.26 -41.02
C GLN A 183 0.10 15.91 -40.13
N VAL A 184 -1.11 15.79 -40.67
CA VAL A 184 -2.29 15.35 -39.93
C VAL A 184 -2.12 13.90 -39.47
N HIS A 185 -1.74 13.00 -40.38
CA HIS A 185 -1.50 11.58 -40.05
C HIS A 185 -0.37 11.37 -39.05
N LEU A 186 0.72 12.15 -39.12
CA LEU A 186 1.77 12.11 -38.09
C LEU A 186 1.24 12.54 -36.72
N ARG A 187 0.45 13.62 -36.65
CA ARG A 187 -0.20 14.05 -35.40
C ARG A 187 -1.24 13.05 -34.90
N GLU A 188 -1.92 12.32 -35.78
CA GLU A 188 -2.84 11.23 -35.41
C GLU A 188 -2.09 10.03 -34.85
N ALA A 189 -1.07 9.55 -35.55
CA ALA A 189 -0.20 8.47 -35.10
C ALA A 189 0.49 8.80 -33.78
N ASP A 190 0.92 10.05 -33.55
CA ASP A 190 1.50 10.47 -32.27
C ASP A 190 0.45 10.52 -31.15
N ARG A 191 -0.80 10.95 -31.43
CA ARG A 191 -1.90 10.82 -30.46
C ARG A 191 -2.16 9.34 -30.13
N GLU A 192 -2.18 8.46 -31.11
CA GLU A 192 -2.35 7.01 -30.91
C GLU A 192 -1.22 6.40 -30.09
N LYS A 193 0.05 6.73 -30.38
CA LYS A 193 1.20 6.37 -29.55
C LYS A 193 1.02 6.85 -28.10
N THR A 194 0.61 8.10 -27.89
CA THR A 194 0.39 8.62 -26.52
C THR A 194 -0.73 7.91 -25.78
N ARG A 195 -1.84 7.54 -26.46
CA ARG A 195 -2.92 6.73 -25.87
C ARG A 195 -2.42 5.34 -25.50
N ALA A 196 -1.72 4.65 -26.40
CA ALA A 196 -1.15 3.33 -26.12
C ALA A 196 -0.14 3.35 -24.97
N VAL A 197 0.71 4.38 -24.90
CA VAL A 197 1.65 4.59 -23.77
C VAL A 197 0.89 4.87 -22.47
N GLN A 198 -0.18 5.68 -22.49
CA GLN A 198 -1.05 5.91 -21.33
C GLN A 198 -1.67 4.60 -20.85
N GLU A 199 -2.36 3.87 -21.73
CA GLU A 199 -2.98 2.57 -21.41
C GLU A 199 -1.98 1.57 -20.81
N LEU A 200 -0.79 1.41 -21.41
CA LEU A 200 0.27 0.56 -20.87
C LEU A 200 0.80 1.07 -19.53
N SER A 201 0.95 2.38 -19.34
CA SER A 201 1.41 2.96 -18.07
C SER A 201 0.39 2.74 -16.95
N GLU A 202 -0.91 2.90 -17.22
CA GLU A 202 -1.97 2.62 -16.27
C GLU A 202 -2.09 1.12 -15.97
N GLN A 203 -1.92 0.24 -16.97
CA GLN A 203 -1.88 -1.21 -16.75
C GLN A 203 -0.71 -1.59 -15.83
N ASN A 204 0.48 -1.03 -16.06
CA ASN A 204 1.63 -1.23 -15.19
C ASN A 204 1.40 -0.69 -13.77
N GLN A 205 0.79 0.50 -13.61
CA GLN A 205 0.41 1.03 -12.30
C GLN A 205 -0.59 0.12 -11.58
N ARG A 206 -1.64 -0.35 -12.27
CA ARG A 206 -2.61 -1.31 -11.71
C ARG A 206 -1.96 -2.62 -11.25
N LEU A 207 -0.97 -3.13 -11.99
CA LEU A 207 -0.22 -4.32 -11.61
C LEU A 207 0.72 -4.06 -10.41
N LEU A 208 1.39 -2.90 -10.37
CA LEU A 208 2.19 -2.47 -9.21
C LEU A 208 1.33 -2.32 -7.95
N ASP A 209 0.12 -1.77 -8.06
CA ASP A 209 -0.86 -1.67 -6.97
C ASP A 209 -1.37 -3.04 -6.49
N GLN A 210 -1.52 -4.00 -7.41
CA GLN A 210 -1.88 -5.38 -7.03
C GLN A 210 -0.71 -6.07 -6.30
N LEU A 211 0.52 -5.88 -6.79
CA LEU A 211 1.73 -6.41 -6.16
C LEU A 211 2.00 -5.77 -4.79
N SER A 212 1.79 -4.46 -4.64
CA SER A 212 1.95 -3.77 -3.36
C SER A 212 0.94 -4.29 -2.34
N LYS A 213 -0.34 -4.37 -2.69
CA LYS A 213 -1.41 -4.96 -1.84
C LYS A 213 -1.14 -6.42 -1.48
N ALA A 214 -0.65 -7.23 -2.42
CA ALA A 214 -0.24 -8.61 -2.15
C ALA A 214 0.93 -8.66 -1.16
N SER A 215 1.96 -7.83 -1.35
CA SER A 215 3.11 -7.75 -0.44
C SER A 215 2.76 -7.19 0.95
N GLU A 216 1.74 -6.33 1.07
CA GLU A 216 1.20 -5.90 2.35
C GLU A 216 0.44 -7.02 3.06
N ALA A 217 -0.38 -7.77 2.31
CA ALA A 217 -1.08 -8.93 2.85
C ALA A 217 -0.09 -10.00 3.31
N GLU A 218 0.98 -10.25 2.54
CA GLU A 218 2.09 -11.11 2.93
C GLU A 218 2.75 -10.61 4.22
N ARG A 219 3.16 -9.33 4.30
CA ARG A 219 3.73 -8.76 5.55
C ARG A 219 2.79 -8.92 6.74
N LYS A 220 1.48 -8.66 6.58
CA LYS A 220 0.46 -8.86 7.62
C LYS A 220 0.42 -10.33 8.07
N LEU A 221 0.39 -11.28 7.14
CA LEU A 221 0.45 -12.71 7.45
C LEU A 221 1.78 -13.11 8.10
N SER A 222 2.92 -12.58 7.67
CA SER A 222 4.22 -12.80 8.31
C SER A 222 4.25 -12.31 9.76
N THR A 223 3.68 -11.13 10.05
CA THR A 223 3.57 -10.64 11.44
C THR A 223 2.63 -11.51 12.28
N GLN A 224 1.51 -11.97 11.73
CA GLN A 224 0.61 -12.91 12.44
C GLN A 224 1.30 -14.25 12.71
N VAL A 225 2.08 -14.78 11.75
CA VAL A 225 2.89 -15.99 11.94
C VAL A 225 3.97 -15.77 13.00
N HIS A 226 4.61 -14.60 13.07
CA HIS A 226 5.58 -14.28 14.11
C HIS A 226 4.93 -14.27 15.51
N VAL A 227 3.82 -13.57 15.68
CA VAL A 227 3.05 -13.53 16.93
C VAL A 227 2.61 -14.94 17.35
N LEU A 228 2.09 -15.75 16.41
CA LEU A 228 1.73 -17.14 16.71
C LEU A 228 2.96 -18.00 17.07
N GLN A 229 4.12 -17.77 16.45
CA GLN A 229 5.37 -18.43 16.85
C GLN A 229 5.82 -18.01 18.25
N GLU A 230 5.63 -16.75 18.63
CA GLU A 230 5.89 -16.25 19.99
C GLU A 230 4.92 -16.89 20.99
N ASP A 231 3.62 -16.90 20.73
CA ASP A 231 2.61 -17.63 21.53
C ASP A 231 3.00 -19.10 21.73
N PHE A 232 3.46 -19.79 20.67
CA PHE A 232 3.91 -21.18 20.76
C PHE A 232 5.23 -21.34 21.52
N ARG A 233 6.16 -20.38 21.43
CA ARG A 233 7.38 -20.35 22.25
C ARG A 233 7.06 -20.12 23.72
N GLU A 234 6.16 -19.20 24.03
CA GLU A 234 5.68 -18.95 25.39
C GLU A 234 4.98 -20.16 25.98
N LYS A 235 4.00 -20.74 25.25
CA LYS A 235 3.32 -21.99 25.65
C LYS A 235 4.31 -23.14 25.83
N ARG A 236 5.32 -23.27 24.98
CA ARG A 236 6.39 -24.27 25.14
C ARG A 236 7.30 -23.98 26.33
N SER A 237 7.55 -22.72 26.65
CA SER A 237 8.31 -22.32 27.83
C SER A 237 7.53 -22.59 29.12
N SER A 238 6.23 -22.34 29.14
CA SER A 238 5.39 -22.59 30.31
C SER A 238 5.16 -24.10 30.50
N THR A 239 4.92 -24.88 29.44
CA THR A 239 4.87 -26.35 29.57
C THR A 239 6.21 -26.92 30.03
N ASN A 240 7.35 -26.44 29.52
CA ASN A 240 8.67 -26.82 30.05
C ASN A 240 8.82 -26.47 31.54
N GLN A 241 8.37 -25.29 31.99
CA GLN A 241 8.35 -24.94 33.42
C GLN A 241 7.46 -25.88 34.24
N HIS A 242 6.29 -26.26 33.72
CA HIS A 242 5.39 -27.22 34.37
C HIS A 242 6.01 -28.63 34.42
N ILE A 243 6.71 -29.06 33.37
CA ILE A 243 7.44 -30.33 33.34
C ILE A 243 8.53 -30.34 34.42
N VAL A 244 9.38 -29.31 34.51
CA VAL A 244 10.42 -29.21 35.54
C VAL A 244 9.82 -29.18 36.95
N ARG A 245 8.70 -28.47 37.16
CA ARG A 245 7.96 -28.50 38.45
C ARG A 245 7.43 -29.91 38.77
N LEU A 246 6.88 -30.62 37.79
CA LEU A 246 6.41 -32.00 37.96
C LEU A 246 7.57 -32.96 38.26
N GLU A 247 8.71 -32.83 37.58
CA GLU A 247 9.92 -33.61 37.85
C GLU A 247 10.43 -33.39 39.28
N SER A 248 10.44 -32.14 39.76
CA SER A 248 10.82 -31.83 41.15
C SER A 248 9.86 -32.44 42.18
N LEU A 249 8.55 -32.36 41.96
CA LEU A 249 7.54 -32.97 42.84
C LEU A 249 7.58 -34.51 42.78
N GLN A 250 7.86 -35.09 41.60
CA GLN A 250 8.07 -36.54 41.47
C GLN A 250 9.31 -37.01 42.23
N ALA A 251 10.40 -36.23 42.21
CA ALA A 251 11.59 -36.51 42.99
C ALA A 251 11.33 -36.42 44.50
N GLU A 252 10.57 -35.41 44.95
CA GLU A 252 10.15 -35.27 46.35
C GLU A 252 9.24 -36.44 46.80
N ILE A 253 8.22 -36.78 46.02
CA ILE A 253 7.34 -37.93 46.28
C ILE A 253 8.14 -39.24 46.31
N LYS A 254 9.16 -39.39 45.45
CA LYS A 254 10.05 -40.56 45.48
C LYS A 254 10.85 -40.60 46.77
N MET A 255 11.49 -39.50 47.16
CA MET A 255 12.24 -39.39 48.42
C MET A 255 11.35 -39.69 49.64
N LEU A 256 10.13 -39.16 49.69
CA LEU A 256 9.16 -39.44 50.75
C LEU A 256 8.71 -40.91 50.74
N ARG A 257 8.56 -41.53 49.57
CA ARG A 257 8.23 -42.95 49.43
C ARG A 257 9.38 -43.83 49.91
N ASP A 258 10.61 -43.53 49.52
CA ASP A 258 11.81 -44.25 49.94
C ASP A 258 11.98 -44.14 51.47
N ARG A 259 11.79 -42.92 52.03
CA ARG A 259 11.78 -42.68 53.48
C ARG A 259 10.64 -43.42 54.20
N LYS A 260 9.46 -43.52 53.60
CA LYS A 260 8.36 -44.32 54.13
C LYS A 260 8.75 -45.81 54.19
N GLN A 261 9.31 -46.35 53.11
CA GLN A 261 9.76 -47.74 53.08
C GLN A 261 10.88 -48.01 54.09
N ASP A 262 11.77 -47.05 54.35
CA ASP A 262 12.77 -47.16 55.42
C ASP A 262 12.13 -47.27 56.79
N LEU A 263 11.06 -46.51 57.06
CA LEU A 263 10.30 -46.59 58.30
C LEU A 263 9.49 -47.90 58.39
N GLU A 264 8.88 -48.37 57.30
CA GLU A 264 8.20 -49.67 57.25
C GLU A 264 9.17 -50.83 57.52
N ARG A 265 10.39 -50.80 56.95
CA ARG A 265 11.44 -51.80 57.23
C ARG A 265 11.97 -51.75 58.66
N ARG A 266 12.02 -50.56 59.29
CA ARG A 266 12.34 -50.44 60.72
C ARG A 266 11.22 -50.98 61.60
N LEU A 267 9.96 -50.70 61.26
CA LEU A 267 8.80 -51.21 61.99
C LEU A 267 8.70 -52.74 61.88
N SER A 268 8.96 -53.33 60.70
CA SER A 268 8.97 -54.79 60.57
C SER A 268 10.07 -55.43 61.41
N ALA A 269 11.29 -54.87 61.43
CA ALA A 269 12.37 -55.35 62.30
C ALA A 269 12.00 -55.25 63.79
N MET A 270 11.42 -54.13 64.25
CA MET A 270 10.93 -54.01 65.63
C MET A 270 9.80 -55.01 65.94
N VAL A 271 8.94 -55.35 64.97
CA VAL A 271 7.89 -56.38 65.14
C VAL A 271 8.48 -57.78 65.20
N GLU A 272 9.49 -58.09 64.38
CA GLU A 272 10.25 -59.34 64.44
C GLU A 272 10.94 -59.49 65.80
N GLU A 273 11.60 -58.44 66.30
CA GLU A 273 12.18 -58.40 67.66
C GLU A 273 11.12 -58.58 68.75
N ASN A 274 9.95 -57.93 68.65
CA ASN A 274 8.85 -58.13 69.60
C ASN A 274 8.29 -59.56 69.55
N ASN A 275 8.18 -60.18 68.37
CA ASN A 275 7.74 -61.57 68.24
C ASN A 275 8.76 -62.55 68.85
N LEU A 276 10.07 -62.28 68.69
CA LEU A 276 11.13 -63.06 69.36
C LEU A 276 11.05 -62.90 70.88
N LEU A 277 10.89 -61.68 71.38
CA LEU A 277 10.70 -61.41 72.81
C LEU A 277 9.44 -62.08 73.34
N GLN A 278 8.32 -62.02 72.61
CA GLN A 278 7.08 -62.72 72.96
C GLN A 278 7.32 -64.23 73.02
N GLY A 279 8.02 -64.83 72.05
CA GLY A 279 8.42 -66.23 72.09
C GLY A 279 9.24 -66.57 73.34
N THR A 280 10.22 -65.75 73.74
CA THR A 280 10.96 -65.97 75.00
C THR A 280 10.07 -65.79 76.24
N VAL A 281 9.04 -64.94 76.20
CA VAL A 281 8.07 -64.80 77.29
C VAL A 281 7.15 -66.02 77.36
N GLU A 282 6.72 -66.57 76.23
CA GLU A 282 5.95 -67.82 76.14
C GLU A 282 6.77 -69.01 76.67
N GLU A 283 8.05 -69.15 76.28
CA GLU A 283 8.97 -70.15 76.85
C GLU A 283 9.16 -69.99 78.38
N LEU A 284 9.21 -68.76 78.88
CA LEU A 284 9.28 -68.48 80.32
C LEU A 284 7.95 -68.79 81.02
N GLN A 285 6.80 -68.53 80.40
CA GLN A 285 5.49 -68.91 80.91
C GLN A 285 5.34 -70.45 80.98
N ASP A 286 5.73 -71.18 79.93
CA ASP A 286 5.76 -72.64 79.93
C ASP A 286 6.64 -73.18 81.07
N ARG A 287 7.85 -72.61 81.26
CA ARG A 287 8.71 -72.92 82.40
C ARG A 287 8.04 -72.67 83.75
N VAL A 288 7.33 -71.55 83.90
CA VAL A 288 6.56 -71.24 85.12
C VAL A 288 5.46 -72.29 85.33
N THR A 289 4.66 -72.64 84.33
CA THR A 289 3.60 -73.66 84.51
C THR A 289 4.16 -75.05 84.85
N ILE A 290 5.34 -75.40 84.32
CA ILE A 290 6.04 -76.64 84.70
C ILE A 290 6.51 -76.58 86.15
N LEU A 291 7.08 -75.46 86.61
CA LEU A 291 7.50 -75.26 88.00
C LEU A 291 6.30 -75.22 88.96
N GLU A 292 5.21 -74.57 88.58
CA GLU A 292 3.93 -74.58 89.32
C GLU A 292 3.41 -76.00 89.44
N ARG A 293 3.37 -76.77 88.35
CA ARG A 293 2.98 -78.18 88.36
C ARG A 293 3.89 -79.00 89.28
N GLN A 294 5.21 -78.80 89.23
CA GLN A 294 6.16 -79.46 90.14
C GLN A 294 5.91 -79.08 91.59
N SER A 295 5.56 -77.81 91.90
CA SER A 295 5.14 -77.40 93.24
C SER A 295 3.90 -78.19 93.68
N HIS A 296 2.84 -78.22 92.86
CA HIS A 296 1.62 -78.97 93.18
C HIS A 296 1.88 -80.48 93.35
N GLU A 297 2.77 -81.07 92.55
CA GLU A 297 3.23 -82.46 92.71
C GLU A 297 4.01 -82.66 94.02
N LYS A 298 4.82 -81.67 94.45
CA LYS A 298 5.49 -81.67 95.76
C LYS A 298 4.54 -81.47 96.92
N ASP A 299 3.55 -80.60 96.79
CA ASP A 299 2.53 -80.33 97.80
C ASP A 299 1.62 -81.56 98.00
N THR A 300 1.28 -82.27 96.92
CA THR A 300 0.57 -83.55 97.00
C THR A 300 1.42 -84.68 97.57
N GLN A 301 2.72 -84.77 97.25
CA GLN A 301 3.66 -85.69 97.91
C GLN A 301 3.78 -85.40 99.41
N LEU A 302 3.88 -84.12 99.80
CA LEU A 302 3.89 -83.70 101.19
C LEU A 302 2.57 -84.08 101.88
N HIS A 303 1.42 -83.84 101.26
CA HIS A 303 0.12 -84.25 101.79
C HIS A 303 -0.01 -85.77 101.94
N GLN A 304 0.45 -86.57 100.96
CA GLN A 304 0.50 -88.03 101.07
C GLN A 304 1.37 -88.46 102.25
N SER A 305 2.60 -87.94 102.36
CA SER A 305 3.49 -88.24 103.50
C SER A 305 2.92 -87.81 104.86
N GLN A 306 2.10 -86.74 104.90
CA GLN A 306 1.36 -86.33 106.11
C GLN A 306 0.24 -87.32 106.46
N MET A 307 -0.48 -87.86 105.48
CA MET A 307 -1.50 -88.88 105.69
C MET A 307 -0.88 -90.21 106.13
N GLU A 308 0.17 -90.67 105.46
CA GLU A 308 0.96 -91.84 105.87
C GLU A 308 1.52 -91.68 107.29
N LEU A 309 2.05 -90.50 107.63
CA LEU A 309 2.50 -90.19 108.99
C LEU A 309 1.35 -90.18 110.01
N GLN A 310 0.13 -89.78 109.63
CA GLN A 310 -1.05 -89.88 110.49
C GLN A 310 -1.47 -91.35 110.68
N GLU A 311 -1.48 -92.16 109.64
CA GLU A 311 -1.75 -93.60 109.72
C GLU A 311 -0.70 -94.33 110.56
N VAL A 312 0.59 -94.01 110.41
CA VAL A 312 1.68 -94.52 111.25
C VAL A 312 1.55 -94.04 112.68
N LYS A 313 1.14 -92.78 112.94
CA LYS A 313 0.85 -92.30 114.30
C LYS A 313 -0.36 -93.00 114.92
N LEU A 314 -1.38 -93.35 114.13
CA LEU A 314 -2.55 -94.08 114.60
C LEU A 314 -2.23 -95.56 114.86
N SER A 315 -1.46 -96.22 113.98
CA SER A 315 -1.01 -97.60 114.20
C SER A 315 0.01 -97.70 115.33
N TYR A 316 0.90 -96.70 115.50
CA TYR A 316 1.76 -96.56 116.68
C TYR A 316 0.94 -96.43 117.97
N ARG A 317 -0.09 -95.58 117.99
CA ARG A 317 -1.02 -95.49 119.14
C ARG A 317 -1.75 -96.82 119.41
N GLN A 318 -2.18 -97.53 118.37
CA GLN A 318 -2.81 -98.86 118.52
C GLN A 318 -1.82 -99.91 119.05
N LEU A 319 -0.54 -99.85 118.64
CA LEU A 319 0.53 -100.68 119.18
C LEU A 319 0.89 -100.30 120.61
N GLN A 320 0.87 -99.01 120.94
CA GLN A 320 1.09 -98.50 122.29
C GLN A 320 0.00 -99.00 123.25
N VAL A 321 -1.29 -98.91 122.85
CA VAL A 321 -2.40 -99.50 123.62
C VAL A 321 -2.19 -101.01 123.80
N LYS A 322 -1.74 -101.74 122.78
CA LYS A 322 -1.40 -103.18 122.92
C LYS A 322 -0.20 -103.45 123.83
N MET A 323 0.79 -102.55 123.90
CA MET A 323 1.88 -102.65 124.87
C MET A 323 1.40 -102.34 126.28
N GLU A 324 0.46 -101.40 126.44
CA GLU A 324 -0.21 -101.08 127.70
C GLU A 324 -1.06 -102.27 128.17
N GLU A 325 -1.87 -102.90 127.29
CA GLU A 325 -2.60 -104.15 127.55
C GLU A 325 -1.66 -105.29 128.00
N LEU A 326 -0.57 -105.55 127.26
CA LEU A 326 0.43 -106.57 127.64
C LEU A 326 1.18 -106.23 128.95
N ASN A 327 1.32 -104.94 129.28
CA ASN A 327 1.93 -104.50 130.53
C ASN A 327 0.96 -104.62 131.72
N GLU A 328 -0.34 -104.39 131.51
CA GLU A 328 -1.40 -104.66 132.47
C GLU A 328 -1.55 -106.17 132.74
N GLU A 329 -1.52 -107.01 131.69
CA GLU A 329 -1.47 -108.48 131.81
C GLU A 329 -0.25 -108.95 132.63
N ARG A 330 0.90 -108.29 132.47
CA ARG A 330 2.11 -108.58 133.25
C ARG A 330 2.04 -108.11 134.70
N SER A 331 1.19 -107.12 135.01
CA SER A 331 1.11 -106.51 136.35
C SER A 331 0.32 -107.32 137.39
N LEU A 332 -0.51 -108.28 136.96
CA LEU A 332 -1.45 -108.99 137.83
C LEU A 332 -0.99 -110.39 138.31
N GLN A 333 0.23 -110.83 137.96
CA GLN A 333 0.67 -112.21 138.25
C GLN A 333 1.83 -112.38 139.24
N ASP A 334 2.55 -111.32 139.62
CA ASP A 334 3.73 -111.40 140.49
C ASP A 334 3.54 -110.69 141.84
N PHE A 335 2.99 -111.38 142.86
CA PHE A 335 3.40 -111.18 144.25
C PHE A 335 2.97 -112.34 145.18
N ASN A 336 3.94 -113.19 145.55
CA ASN A 336 4.08 -113.60 146.95
C ASN A 336 5.50 -114.08 147.27
N SER A 337 6.04 -113.61 148.40
CA SER A 337 7.34 -113.98 149.01
C SER A 337 8.65 -113.44 148.39
N THR A 338 8.89 -112.16 148.62
CA THR A 338 10.14 -111.57 149.19
C THR A 338 11.45 -112.39 149.20
N ARG A 339 12.54 -111.78 148.67
CA ARG A 339 13.80 -111.61 149.41
C ARG A 339 14.58 -110.35 148.95
N MET A 340 14.99 -109.59 149.95
CA MET A 340 15.79 -108.36 149.97
C MET A 340 17.07 -108.31 149.11
N SER A 341 17.42 -107.08 148.69
CA SER A 341 18.74 -106.42 148.88
C SER A 341 19.87 -106.49 147.84
N LEU A 342 20.31 -105.28 147.44
CA LEU A 342 21.68 -104.83 147.08
C LEU A 342 22.46 -105.59 146.00
N LEU A 343 22.59 -104.98 144.81
CA LEU A 343 23.86 -104.69 144.10
C LEU A 343 23.64 -103.94 142.76
N SER A 344 23.19 -102.68 142.85
CA SER A 344 23.45 -101.63 141.82
C SER A 344 23.16 -100.19 142.31
N GLU A 345 22.68 -100.03 143.55
CA GLU A 345 22.94 -98.82 144.34
C GLU A 345 24.33 -98.94 145.01
N ILE A 346 25.02 -97.79 145.18
CA ILE A 346 26.34 -97.60 145.83
C ILE A 346 27.49 -98.10 144.92
N GLU A 347 28.20 -97.24 144.18
CA GLU A 347 29.21 -96.22 144.56
C GLU A 347 29.34 -95.20 143.39
N GLN A 348 29.60 -93.89 143.49
CA GLN A 348 29.93 -92.88 144.52
C GLN A 348 29.46 -91.52 143.92
N SER A 349 28.86 -90.54 144.62
CA SER A 349 29.43 -89.51 145.52
C SER A 349 30.64 -88.71 144.99
N MET A 350 30.56 -87.37 145.16
CA MET A 350 31.59 -86.31 145.02
C MET A 350 31.86 -85.68 143.65
N GLU A 351 31.93 -84.33 143.69
CA GLU A 351 32.58 -83.35 142.79
C GLU A 351 32.08 -83.26 141.33
N ALA A 352 31.66 -82.10 140.81
CA ALA A 352 31.45 -80.74 141.36
C ALA A 352 30.26 -80.10 140.59
N GLU A 353 29.44 -79.18 141.11
CA GLU A 353 29.76 -77.78 141.51
C GLU A 353 30.55 -76.98 140.46
N GLU A 354 30.26 -75.67 140.35
CA GLU A 354 30.63 -74.74 139.25
C GLU A 354 29.77 -74.88 137.96
N LEU A 355 28.87 -73.95 137.59
CA LEU A 355 28.48 -72.66 138.19
C LEU A 355 26.96 -72.40 138.02
N GLU A 356 26.20 -72.48 139.12
CA GLU A 356 25.10 -71.53 139.34
C GLU A 356 25.66 -70.27 140.01
N GLN A 357 26.22 -69.36 139.20
CA GLN A 357 26.27 -67.93 139.51
C GLN A 357 26.78 -67.14 138.30
N GLU A 358 26.27 -65.92 138.19
CA GLU A 358 26.38 -65.03 137.03
C GLU A 358 25.60 -65.49 135.77
N ARG A 359 24.63 -64.74 135.25
CA ARG A 359 23.91 -63.54 135.74
C ARG A 359 22.78 -63.30 134.70
N GLU A 360 21.55 -62.92 135.01
CA GLU A 360 21.12 -61.71 135.75
C GLU A 360 21.79 -60.38 135.33
N GLN A 361 22.54 -60.42 134.22
CA GLN A 361 22.99 -59.31 133.39
C GLN A 361 22.88 -59.82 131.94
N LEU A 362 21.68 -59.86 131.34
CA LEU A 362 21.23 -58.74 130.50
C LEU A 362 19.71 -58.53 130.56
N ARG A 363 19.08 -58.90 131.68
CA ARG A 363 17.62 -58.72 131.90
C ARG A 363 17.21 -57.27 132.27
N LEU A 364 18.15 -56.32 132.20
CA LEU A 364 17.98 -54.90 132.59
C LEU A 364 18.17 -53.87 131.46
N GLN A 365 18.22 -54.31 130.19
CA GLN A 365 18.05 -53.41 129.03
C GLN A 365 16.83 -53.73 128.17
N LEU A 366 15.93 -54.58 128.67
CA LEU A 366 14.56 -54.74 128.15
C LEU A 366 13.66 -53.49 128.40
N TRP A 367 14.28 -52.35 128.78
CA TRP A 367 13.68 -51.03 128.95
C TRP A 367 14.37 -49.94 128.09
N GLU A 368 15.25 -50.31 127.14
CA GLU A 368 15.37 -49.54 125.88
C GLU A 368 14.37 -50.01 124.81
N ALA A 369 13.49 -50.94 125.21
CA ALA A 369 12.13 -50.96 124.70
C ALA A 369 11.57 -49.52 124.61
N TYR A 370 10.70 -49.30 123.63
CA TYR A 370 9.93 -48.07 123.42
C TYR A 370 10.67 -46.85 122.80
N CYS A 371 11.99 -46.70 122.91
CA CYS A 371 12.67 -45.47 122.42
C CYS A 371 13.47 -45.60 121.10
N GLN A 372 14.12 -46.73 120.80
CA GLN A 372 14.96 -46.84 119.59
C GLN A 372 14.19 -47.28 118.32
N VAL A 373 13.01 -47.89 118.49
CA VAL A 373 12.02 -48.10 117.41
C VAL A 373 11.49 -46.76 116.85
N ARG A 374 11.78 -45.63 117.52
CA ARG A 374 11.48 -44.27 117.03
C ARG A 374 12.58 -43.67 116.12
N TYR A 375 13.75 -44.28 115.98
CA TYR A 375 14.87 -43.75 115.19
C TYR A 375 14.96 -44.30 113.75
N LEU A 376 14.49 -45.53 113.50
CA LEU A 376 14.55 -46.12 112.16
C LEU A 376 13.36 -45.76 111.25
N CYS A 377 12.26 -45.23 111.80
CA CYS A 377 11.23 -44.54 111.01
C CYS A 377 11.67 -43.16 110.49
N THR A 378 12.90 -42.71 110.79
CA THR A 378 13.53 -41.53 110.17
C THR A 378 14.56 -41.86 109.07
N HIS A 379 14.57 -43.10 108.54
CA HIS A 379 15.29 -43.42 107.30
C HIS A 379 14.41 -43.94 106.15
N LEU A 380 13.11 -44.17 106.37
CA LEU A 380 12.10 -44.19 105.29
C LEU A 380 11.67 -42.76 104.90
N ARG A 381 12.66 -41.90 104.68
CA ARG A 381 12.63 -40.74 103.78
C ARG A 381 13.99 -40.68 103.08
N GLY A 382 14.24 -41.68 102.25
CA GLY A 382 15.52 -41.90 101.55
C GLY A 382 15.38 -42.45 100.13
N ASN A 383 14.16 -42.68 99.64
CA ASN A 383 13.87 -42.95 98.23
C ASN A 383 13.13 -41.73 97.66
N ASP A 384 13.76 -40.99 96.75
CA ASP A 384 13.55 -41.20 95.29
C ASP A 384 14.38 -40.19 94.47
N SER A 385 14.76 -40.60 93.23
CA SER A 385 15.55 -39.84 92.23
C SER A 385 16.90 -39.31 92.73
N ALA A 386 18.04 -39.98 92.55
CA ALA A 386 18.61 -40.67 91.38
C ALA A 386 19.12 -39.73 90.26
N ASP A 387 20.14 -40.24 89.56
CA ASP A 387 21.05 -39.61 88.59
C ASP A 387 22.00 -38.50 89.11
N SER A 388 23.29 -38.51 88.74
CA SER A 388 23.97 -39.30 87.70
C SER A 388 25.19 -40.06 88.25
N ALA A 389 25.37 -41.30 87.79
CA ALA A 389 26.38 -42.23 88.28
C ALA A 389 27.80 -41.94 87.75
N VAL A 390 28.79 -42.15 88.62
CA VAL A 390 30.15 -42.55 88.22
C VAL A 390 30.37 -43.98 88.68
N SER A 391 31.12 -44.72 87.86
CA SER A 391 31.09 -46.17 87.72
C SER A 391 31.57 -47.01 88.91
N THR A 392 31.20 -48.30 88.79
CA THR A 392 32.00 -49.51 89.04
C THR A 392 31.63 -50.33 90.29
N ASP A 393 31.67 -51.64 90.06
CA ASP A 393 31.83 -52.73 91.03
C ASP A 393 30.60 -53.13 91.86
N SER A 394 30.22 -54.41 91.73
CA SER A 394 30.06 -55.34 92.85
C SER A 394 29.73 -56.73 92.31
N SER A 395 30.66 -57.67 92.44
CA SER A 395 30.38 -59.10 92.34
C SER A 395 30.00 -59.68 93.71
N MET A 396 28.86 -60.39 93.75
CA MET A 396 28.49 -61.57 94.55
C MET A 396 29.02 -61.83 95.98
N ASP A 397 28.14 -62.57 96.68
CA ASP A 397 28.33 -63.51 97.80
C ASP A 397 28.11 -62.90 99.21
N GLU A 398 26.98 -63.08 99.91
CA GLU A 398 26.16 -64.25 100.32
C GLU A 398 26.42 -64.71 101.77
N SER A 399 25.38 -65.32 102.37
CA SER A 399 25.35 -66.01 103.68
C SER A 399 25.51 -65.13 104.95
N SER A 400 24.77 -65.36 106.05
CA SER A 400 23.62 -66.26 106.30
C SER A 400 22.92 -65.92 107.63
N GLU A 401 21.62 -66.27 107.73
CA GLU A 401 20.89 -66.80 108.92
C GLU A 401 20.97 -66.07 110.30
N THR A 402 19.94 -65.86 111.13
CA THR A 402 18.51 -66.25 111.24
C THR A 402 17.88 -65.53 112.47
N SER A 403 16.54 -65.37 112.45
CA SER A 403 15.57 -65.33 113.59
C SER A 403 15.25 -63.99 114.30
N SER A 404 14.03 -63.69 114.79
CA SER A 404 12.66 -64.20 114.51
C SER A 404 11.56 -63.28 115.13
N ALA A 405 10.48 -63.00 114.36
CA ALA A 405 9.08 -62.67 114.73
C ALA A 405 8.69 -61.70 115.88
N LYS A 406 7.99 -60.57 115.56
CA LYS A 406 6.48 -60.43 115.66
C LYS A 406 5.90 -58.99 115.43
N ASP A 407 5.07 -58.86 114.38
CA ASP A 407 3.71 -58.24 114.28
C ASP A 407 3.39 -56.70 114.42
N VAL A 408 3.47 -55.95 113.29
CA VAL A 408 2.41 -55.22 112.49
C VAL A 408 1.07 -54.80 113.20
N PRO A 409 0.43 -53.56 113.07
CA PRO A 409 -0.11 -52.96 111.80
C PRO A 409 -0.37 -51.41 111.60
N ALA A 410 -0.43 -50.98 110.31
CA ALA A 410 -1.36 -50.05 109.58
C ALA A 410 -1.56 -48.51 109.81
N GLY A 411 -1.30 -47.71 108.74
CA GLY A 411 -2.07 -46.50 108.29
C GLY A 411 -1.61 -45.09 108.74
N SER A 412 -1.70 -43.99 107.96
CA SER A 412 -2.24 -43.75 106.60
C SER A 412 -1.69 -42.47 105.89
N LEU A 413 -1.67 -42.52 104.56
CA LEU A 413 -1.00 -41.67 103.54
C LEU A 413 -1.46 -40.19 103.36
N ARG A 414 -2.14 -39.54 104.33
CA ARG A 414 -2.85 -38.27 104.04
C ARG A 414 -2.03 -36.97 104.15
N ALA A 415 -0.86 -36.98 104.80
CA ALA A 415 -0.10 -35.76 105.08
C ALA A 415 0.94 -35.35 103.99
N ALA A 416 1.12 -36.16 102.94
CA ALA A 416 2.23 -35.99 101.98
C ALA A 416 2.09 -34.83 100.97
N LEU A 417 0.99 -34.07 100.94
CA LEU A 417 0.64 -33.21 99.78
C LEU A 417 0.52 -31.69 100.05
N SER A 418 0.70 -31.20 101.28
CA SER A 418 0.54 -29.76 101.60
C SER A 418 1.84 -28.98 101.78
N GLU A 419 2.94 -29.60 102.24
CA GLU A 419 4.16 -28.86 102.60
C GLU A 419 5.12 -28.59 101.43
N LEU A 420 5.07 -29.39 100.36
CA LEU A 420 5.95 -29.24 99.18
C LEU A 420 5.75 -27.90 98.45
N LYS A 421 4.61 -27.21 98.65
CA LYS A 421 4.28 -25.95 97.99
C LYS A 421 4.82 -24.70 98.72
N ARG A 422 5.27 -24.82 99.98
CA ARG A 422 5.63 -23.66 100.83
C ARG A 422 7.12 -23.29 100.78
N LEU A 423 7.99 -24.24 100.48
CA LEU A 423 9.46 -24.08 100.64
C LEU A 423 10.20 -23.60 99.38
N ILE A 424 9.56 -23.57 98.21
CA ILE A 424 10.16 -23.02 96.98
C ILE A 424 10.00 -21.49 96.90
N GLN A 425 9.06 -20.90 97.65
CA GLN A 425 8.80 -19.45 97.62
C GLN A 425 9.75 -18.64 98.52
N SER A 426 10.52 -19.27 99.42
CA SER A 426 11.35 -18.57 100.43
C SER A 426 12.83 -18.43 100.09
N VAL A 427 13.22 -18.62 98.82
CA VAL A 427 14.62 -18.51 98.35
C VAL A 427 14.80 -17.40 97.29
N ILE A 428 13.70 -16.84 96.76
CA ILE A 428 13.74 -15.86 95.66
C ILE A 428 13.58 -14.41 96.16
N ASP A 429 12.93 -14.17 97.30
CA ASP A 429 12.73 -12.83 97.87
C ASP A 429 13.55 -12.67 99.17
N GLY A 430 14.75 -12.08 99.11
CA GLY A 430 15.64 -12.07 100.28
C GLY A 430 16.96 -11.30 100.26
N THR A 431 16.91 -9.97 100.06
CA THR A 431 17.91 -8.97 100.51
C THR A 431 19.29 -8.87 99.81
N ASP A 432 19.49 -7.75 99.13
CA ASP A 432 20.79 -7.08 98.98
C ASP A 432 21.38 -6.63 100.32
N CYS A 433 22.67 -6.28 100.35
CA CYS A 433 23.17 -5.19 101.21
C CYS A 433 24.41 -4.48 100.61
N PRO A 434 24.65 -3.19 100.95
CA PRO A 434 25.37 -2.26 100.07
C PRO A 434 26.77 -1.87 100.55
N GLY A 435 27.56 -1.18 99.70
CA GLY A 435 28.80 -0.53 100.16
C GLY A 435 29.60 0.29 99.14
N SER A 436 29.51 1.62 99.27
CA SER A 436 30.46 2.64 98.79
C SER A 436 30.33 3.19 97.34
N ARG A 437 30.51 4.53 97.24
CA ARG A 437 30.46 5.41 96.04
C ARG A 437 29.08 5.68 95.41
N ARG A 438 28.29 6.53 96.07
CA ARG A 438 27.24 7.37 95.45
C ARG A 438 27.63 8.84 95.57
N SER A 439 27.92 9.47 94.43
CA SER A 439 28.02 10.93 94.20
C SER A 439 28.48 11.19 92.77
N ASP A 440 29.55 10.51 92.36
CA ASP A 440 30.12 10.66 91.01
C ASP A 440 29.28 9.90 89.95
N ASP A 441 28.75 8.71 90.30
CA ASP A 441 27.89 7.91 89.42
C ASP A 441 26.53 8.57 89.16
N ASP A 442 25.93 9.24 90.16
CA ASP A 442 24.64 9.94 89.98
C ASP A 442 24.82 11.16 89.05
N ALA A 443 25.95 11.89 89.16
CA ALA A 443 26.28 13.01 88.28
C ALA A 443 26.65 12.57 86.85
N LEU A 444 27.36 11.44 86.70
CA LEU A 444 27.61 10.83 85.40
C LEU A 444 26.33 10.24 84.80
N GLU A 445 25.42 9.68 85.59
CA GLU A 445 24.09 9.27 85.12
C GLU A 445 23.28 10.48 84.65
N GLU A 446 23.29 11.62 85.34
CA GLU A 446 22.62 12.84 84.88
C GLU A 446 23.25 13.39 83.59
N GLN A 447 24.58 13.36 83.46
CA GLN A 447 25.25 13.77 82.22
C GLN A 447 24.99 12.78 81.06
N ILE A 448 24.90 11.48 81.33
CA ILE A 448 24.51 10.45 80.37
C ILE A 448 23.02 10.60 79.99
N LYS A 449 22.13 10.90 80.95
CA LYS A 449 20.72 11.19 80.67
C LYS A 449 20.58 12.44 79.81
N GLN A 450 21.20 13.55 80.19
CA GLN A 450 21.19 14.79 79.41
C GLN A 450 21.75 14.58 77.99
N THR A 451 22.90 13.90 77.83
CA THR A 451 23.43 13.60 76.48
C THR A 451 22.59 12.57 75.71
N SER A 452 21.89 11.67 76.41
CA SER A 452 20.90 10.77 75.78
C SER A 452 19.64 11.50 75.32
N GLU A 453 19.25 12.56 76.04
CA GLU A 453 18.12 13.44 75.76
C GLU A 453 18.46 14.44 74.66
N ASP A 454 19.64 15.08 74.70
CA ASP A 454 20.16 15.92 73.63
C ASP A 454 20.33 15.12 72.33
N SER A 455 20.84 13.88 72.40
CA SER A 455 20.91 13.00 71.24
C SER A 455 19.55 12.43 70.81
N ARG A 456 18.55 12.37 71.71
CA ARG A 456 17.14 12.06 71.35
C ARG A 456 16.50 13.24 70.64
N ALA A 457 16.62 14.46 71.17
CA ALA A 457 16.17 15.70 70.54
C ALA A 457 16.85 15.94 69.19
N LEU A 458 18.15 15.67 69.06
CA LEU A 458 18.85 15.75 67.77
C LEU A 458 18.35 14.68 66.78
N ARG A 459 18.04 13.46 67.24
CA ARG A 459 17.39 12.44 66.39
C ARG A 459 15.99 12.88 65.96
N GLU A 460 15.18 13.40 66.87
CA GLU A 460 13.82 13.91 66.58
C GLU A 460 13.86 15.10 65.59
N LEU A 461 14.84 16.00 65.71
CA LEU A 461 15.07 17.07 64.74
C LEU A 461 15.49 16.52 63.37
N MET A 462 16.45 15.58 63.32
CA MET A 462 16.87 14.93 62.07
C MET A 462 15.75 14.09 61.43
N GLU A 463 14.87 13.49 62.24
CA GLU A 463 13.67 12.79 61.77
C GLU A 463 12.59 13.76 61.28
N GLY A 464 12.43 14.91 61.93
CA GLY A 464 11.58 16.00 61.46
C GLY A 464 12.08 16.63 60.15
N GLU A 465 13.39 16.83 60.00
CA GLU A 465 14.02 17.27 58.74
C GLU A 465 13.88 16.21 57.65
N ARG A 466 14.09 14.92 57.96
CA ARG A 466 13.79 13.80 57.06
C ARG A 466 12.30 13.74 56.68
N GLY A 467 11.40 14.08 57.59
CA GLY A 467 9.97 14.22 57.34
C GLY A 467 9.66 15.32 56.33
N LYS A 468 10.20 16.53 56.55
CA LYS A 468 10.09 17.66 55.60
C LYS A 468 10.72 17.34 54.24
N LEU A 469 11.85 16.64 54.21
CA LEU A 469 12.49 16.17 52.98
C LEU A 469 11.60 15.17 52.23
N ARG A 470 10.96 14.21 52.92
CA ARG A 470 9.97 13.31 52.29
C ARG A 470 8.78 14.07 51.74
N GLN A 471 8.20 14.99 52.51
CA GLN A 471 7.10 15.86 52.04
C GLN A 471 7.51 16.66 50.80
N SER A 472 8.68 17.29 50.79
CA SER A 472 9.20 18.00 49.61
C SER A 472 9.45 17.09 48.40
N LEU A 473 9.83 15.82 48.62
CA LEU A 473 10.01 14.84 47.57
C LEU A 473 8.65 14.37 47.01
N GLU A 474 7.66 14.18 47.86
CA GLU A 474 6.27 13.85 47.49
C GLU A 474 5.63 15.02 46.72
N GLU A 475 5.81 16.26 47.17
CA GLU A 475 5.39 17.48 46.45
C GLU A 475 6.11 17.60 45.09
N LEU A 476 7.42 17.34 45.03
CA LEU A 476 8.16 17.31 43.76
C LEU A 476 7.67 16.18 42.84
N GLN A 477 7.29 15.01 43.37
CA GLN A 477 6.70 13.92 42.59
C GLN A 477 5.29 14.25 42.09
N GLN A 478 4.48 14.96 42.88
CA GLN A 478 3.15 15.46 42.47
C GLN A 478 3.26 16.55 41.41
N LEU A 479 4.18 17.51 41.57
CA LEU A 479 4.45 18.52 40.55
C LEU A 479 5.06 17.88 39.29
N HIS A 480 5.93 16.88 39.43
CA HIS A 480 6.48 16.16 38.29
C HIS A 480 5.39 15.38 37.54
N SER A 481 4.49 14.67 38.23
CA SER A 481 3.38 13.96 37.58
C SER A 481 2.37 14.92 36.95
N GLN A 482 2.12 16.09 37.55
CA GLN A 482 1.31 17.14 36.93
C GLN A 482 2.00 17.73 35.68
N VAL A 483 3.32 17.95 35.72
CA VAL A 483 4.09 18.41 34.55
C VAL A 483 4.15 17.36 33.44
N THR A 484 4.24 16.06 33.75
CA THR A 484 4.19 15.02 32.72
C THR A 484 2.80 14.88 32.12
N LEU A 485 1.73 14.94 32.91
CA LEU A 485 0.34 14.98 32.41
C LEU A 485 0.10 16.19 31.49
N LEU A 486 0.44 17.41 31.94
CA LEU A 486 0.33 18.62 31.13
C LEU A 486 1.22 18.56 29.87
N SER A 487 2.38 17.88 29.93
CA SER A 487 3.23 17.66 28.76
C SER A 487 2.57 16.71 27.75
N VAL A 488 1.93 15.64 28.23
CA VAL A 488 1.18 14.69 27.39
C VAL A 488 -0.04 15.36 26.76
N GLU A 489 -0.80 16.14 27.51
CA GLU A 489 -1.92 16.96 27.00
C GLU A 489 -1.44 18.00 25.98
N MET A 490 -0.31 18.66 26.24
CA MET A 490 0.30 19.59 25.28
C MET A 490 0.85 18.88 24.04
N THR A 491 1.21 17.60 24.10
CA THR A 491 1.53 16.80 22.89
C THR A 491 0.28 16.35 22.15
N SER A 492 -0.77 15.87 22.83
CA SER A 492 -2.00 15.45 22.15
C SER A 492 -2.72 16.63 21.48
N LEU A 493 -2.78 17.79 22.13
CA LEU A 493 -3.33 19.01 21.53
C LEU A 493 -2.49 19.55 20.36
N LYS A 494 -1.16 19.33 20.38
CA LYS A 494 -0.30 19.62 19.22
C LYS A 494 -0.62 18.66 18.07
N GLU A 495 -0.69 17.36 18.34
CA GLU A 495 -1.05 16.35 17.35
C GLU A 495 -2.44 16.57 16.76
N GLU A 496 -3.46 16.91 17.55
CA GLU A 496 -4.80 17.24 17.06
C GLU A 496 -4.79 18.48 16.19
N ARG A 497 -4.10 19.55 16.60
CA ARG A 497 -3.96 20.78 15.80
C ARG A 497 -3.16 20.53 14.52
N ASP A 498 -2.16 19.65 14.53
CA ASP A 498 -1.37 19.30 13.35
C ASP A 498 -2.10 18.31 12.43
N ARG A 499 -2.95 17.42 12.96
CA ARG A 499 -3.93 16.62 12.19
C ARG A 499 -4.97 17.51 11.52
N LEU A 500 -5.56 18.46 12.25
CA LEU A 500 -6.54 19.40 11.70
C LEU A 500 -5.90 20.33 10.65
N ARG A 501 -4.67 20.80 10.88
CA ARG A 501 -3.86 21.49 9.87
C ARG A 501 -3.64 20.59 8.65
N GLY A 502 -3.25 19.34 8.84
CA GLY A 502 -3.12 18.35 7.78
C GLY A 502 -4.40 18.24 6.93
N SER A 503 -5.57 18.08 7.56
CA SER A 503 -6.84 18.01 6.84
C SER A 503 -7.28 19.32 6.17
N ALA A 504 -6.91 20.47 6.74
CA ALA A 504 -7.09 21.77 6.06
C ALA A 504 -6.08 21.94 4.90
N GLU A 505 -4.98 21.21 4.95
CA GLU A 505 -3.96 21.07 3.91
C GLU A 505 -4.19 19.85 2.99
N ASP A 506 -5.39 19.23 3.02
CA ASP A 506 -5.93 18.32 1.98
C ASP A 506 -6.22 19.10 0.67
N LYS A 507 -5.25 19.93 0.28
CA LYS A 507 -5.13 20.63 -0.99
C LYS A 507 -5.30 19.66 -2.14
N GLU A 508 -4.88 18.41 -2.00
CA GLU A 508 -5.10 17.37 -3.00
C GLU A 508 -6.59 17.12 -3.28
N MET A 509 -7.44 17.03 -2.26
CA MET A 509 -8.90 16.88 -2.43
C MET A 509 -9.50 18.17 -3.02
N SER A 510 -9.05 19.33 -2.55
CA SER A 510 -9.47 20.63 -3.13
C SER A 510 -9.01 20.80 -4.58
N GLU A 511 -7.85 20.27 -4.95
CA GLU A 511 -7.29 20.30 -6.30
C GLU A 511 -8.02 19.32 -7.22
N GLN A 512 -8.38 18.13 -6.73
CA GLN A 512 -9.22 17.18 -7.44
C GLN A 512 -10.60 17.80 -7.73
N LEU A 513 -11.20 18.48 -6.75
CA LEU A 513 -12.43 19.25 -6.95
C LEU A 513 -12.25 20.37 -8.00
N LEU A 514 -11.16 21.14 -7.93
CA LEU A 514 -10.85 22.20 -8.92
C LEU A 514 -10.49 21.65 -10.31
N LYS A 515 -9.94 20.44 -10.42
CA LYS A 515 -9.76 19.72 -11.69
C LYS A 515 -11.13 19.33 -12.25
N ALA A 516 -11.96 18.65 -11.47
CA ALA A 516 -13.32 18.26 -11.87
C ALA A 516 -14.22 19.45 -12.28
N ILE A 517 -14.09 20.60 -11.62
CA ILE A 517 -14.80 21.84 -12.02
C ILE A 517 -14.31 22.32 -13.39
N ARG A 518 -12.99 22.37 -13.63
CA ARG A 518 -12.43 22.76 -14.93
C ARG A 518 -12.82 21.80 -16.05
N ASP A 519 -12.76 20.49 -15.80
CA ASP A 519 -13.12 19.46 -16.78
C ASP A 519 -14.62 19.56 -17.15
N ARG A 520 -15.48 19.83 -16.16
CA ARG A 520 -16.90 20.12 -16.37
C ARG A 520 -17.11 21.38 -17.21
N ASP A 521 -16.40 22.45 -16.91
CA ASP A 521 -16.56 23.75 -17.59
C ASP A 521 -16.04 23.69 -19.04
N GLU A 522 -14.96 22.95 -19.29
CA GLU A 522 -14.47 22.63 -20.63
C GLU A 522 -15.48 21.77 -21.41
N ALA A 523 -16.08 20.77 -20.77
CA ALA A 523 -17.14 19.97 -21.37
C ALA A 523 -18.39 20.80 -21.71
N ILE A 524 -18.78 21.75 -20.85
CA ILE A 524 -19.86 22.71 -21.13
C ILE A 524 -19.48 23.60 -22.32
N SER A 525 -18.25 24.12 -22.39
CA SER A 525 -17.80 24.92 -23.53
C SER A 525 -17.81 24.14 -24.84
N LYS A 526 -17.36 22.88 -24.84
CA LYS A 526 -17.42 21.98 -26.00
C LYS A 526 -18.85 21.67 -26.42
N LYS A 527 -19.74 21.41 -25.45
CA LYS A 527 -21.18 21.23 -25.71
C LYS A 527 -21.78 22.47 -26.39
N ASN A 528 -21.56 23.66 -25.83
CA ASN A 528 -22.10 24.90 -26.37
C ASN A 528 -21.58 25.17 -27.79
N ALA A 529 -20.31 24.86 -28.09
CA ALA A 529 -19.76 24.96 -29.44
C ALA A 529 -20.46 24.02 -30.44
N VAL A 530 -20.70 22.76 -30.06
CA VAL A 530 -21.46 21.80 -30.89
C VAL A 530 -22.92 22.24 -31.06
N GLU A 531 -23.55 22.80 -30.02
CA GLU A 531 -24.91 23.36 -30.12
C GLU A 531 -24.99 24.57 -31.06
N MET A 532 -23.96 25.41 -31.11
CA MET A 532 -23.85 26.53 -32.07
C MET A 532 -23.68 26.04 -33.51
N GLU A 533 -22.76 25.11 -33.79
CA GLU A 533 -22.62 24.55 -35.14
C GLU A 533 -23.88 23.78 -35.57
N LEU A 534 -24.56 23.09 -34.65
CA LEU A 534 -25.82 22.41 -34.93
C LEU A 534 -26.97 23.41 -35.21
N ALA A 535 -27.00 24.57 -34.54
CA ALA A 535 -27.91 25.65 -34.86
C ALA A 535 -27.63 26.27 -36.24
N LYS A 536 -26.34 26.45 -36.59
CA LYS A 536 -25.90 26.92 -37.90
C LYS A 536 -26.28 25.95 -39.02
N CYS A 537 -25.99 24.65 -38.89
CA CYS A 537 -26.42 23.63 -39.86
C CYS A 537 -27.95 23.60 -40.04
N ARG A 538 -28.74 23.86 -38.99
CA ARG A 538 -30.20 24.02 -39.10
C ARG A 538 -30.59 25.26 -39.90
N MET A 539 -29.92 26.40 -39.68
CA MET A 539 -30.13 27.62 -40.47
C MET A 539 -29.75 27.41 -41.94
N ASP A 540 -28.62 26.77 -42.21
CA ASP A 540 -28.16 26.43 -43.57
C ASP A 540 -29.18 25.52 -44.27
N MET A 541 -29.66 24.47 -43.60
CA MET A 541 -30.72 23.58 -44.11
C MET A 541 -32.03 24.33 -44.37
N MET A 542 -32.45 25.25 -43.49
CA MET A 542 -33.64 26.08 -43.72
C MET A 542 -33.45 27.03 -44.91
N SER A 543 -32.26 27.62 -45.07
CA SER A 543 -31.94 28.49 -46.20
C SER A 543 -31.93 27.75 -47.52
N LEU A 544 -31.34 26.55 -47.57
CA LEU A 544 -31.30 25.68 -48.75
C LEU A 544 -32.71 25.18 -49.12
N ASN A 545 -33.55 24.86 -48.13
CA ASN A 545 -34.95 24.51 -48.37
C ASN A 545 -35.74 25.70 -48.95
N SER A 546 -35.51 26.92 -48.47
CA SER A 546 -36.09 28.13 -49.08
C SER A 546 -35.64 28.28 -50.54
N GLN A 547 -34.33 28.20 -50.81
CA GLN A 547 -33.78 28.29 -52.17
C GLN A 547 -34.34 27.18 -53.10
N LEU A 548 -34.55 25.97 -52.58
CA LEU A 548 -35.16 24.87 -53.32
C LEU A 548 -36.64 25.16 -53.64
N LEU A 549 -37.40 25.69 -52.68
CA LEU A 549 -38.80 26.09 -52.91
C LEU A 549 -38.88 27.23 -53.94
N ASP A 550 -37.99 28.23 -53.86
CA ASP A 550 -37.91 29.33 -54.82
C ASP A 550 -37.54 28.81 -56.23
N ALA A 551 -36.60 27.88 -56.34
CA ALA A 551 -36.23 27.25 -57.61
C ALA A 551 -37.36 26.38 -58.20
N ILE A 552 -38.12 25.68 -57.35
CA ILE A 552 -39.32 24.94 -57.77
C ILE A 552 -40.40 25.90 -58.28
N GLN A 553 -40.63 27.01 -57.60
CA GLN A 553 -41.58 28.05 -58.05
C GLN A 553 -41.14 28.66 -59.38
N GLN A 554 -39.86 29.00 -59.55
CA GLN A 554 -39.32 29.50 -60.82
C GLN A 554 -39.50 28.48 -61.95
N LYS A 555 -39.20 27.20 -61.71
CA LYS A 555 -39.39 26.12 -62.70
C LYS A 555 -40.87 25.96 -63.07
N LEU A 556 -41.77 26.03 -62.09
CA LEU A 556 -43.22 25.93 -62.30
C LEU A 556 -43.77 27.13 -63.10
N ASN A 557 -43.28 28.34 -62.83
CA ASN A 557 -43.63 29.53 -63.61
C ASN A 557 -43.14 29.40 -65.07
N LEU A 558 -41.92 28.89 -65.29
CA LEU A 558 -41.39 28.65 -66.62
C LEU A 558 -42.15 27.54 -67.37
N SER A 559 -42.55 26.45 -66.69
CA SER A 559 -43.38 25.41 -67.34
C SER A 559 -44.77 25.95 -67.71
N GLN A 560 -45.40 26.78 -66.87
CA GLN A 560 -46.66 27.45 -67.22
C GLN A 560 -46.51 28.40 -68.41
N GLN A 561 -45.40 29.13 -68.52
CA GLN A 561 -45.10 29.96 -69.70
C GLN A 561 -44.90 29.12 -70.97
N LEU A 562 -44.24 27.96 -70.85
CA LEU A 562 -44.08 27.03 -71.97
C LEU A 562 -45.40 26.39 -72.40
N GLU A 563 -46.26 26.01 -71.44
CA GLU A 563 -47.62 25.51 -71.73
C GLU A 563 -48.46 26.57 -72.44
N ALA A 564 -48.47 27.82 -71.95
CA ALA A 564 -49.16 28.93 -72.61
C ALA A 564 -48.63 29.19 -74.03
N TRP A 565 -47.32 29.11 -74.24
CA TRP A 565 -46.72 29.25 -75.58
C TRP A 565 -47.03 28.07 -76.51
N GLN A 566 -47.07 26.84 -75.99
CA GLN A 566 -47.50 25.66 -76.76
C GLN A 566 -48.96 25.80 -77.20
N ASP A 567 -49.82 26.24 -76.30
CA ASP A 567 -51.23 26.57 -76.56
C ASP A 567 -51.38 27.65 -77.65
N ASP A 568 -50.62 28.74 -77.58
CA ASP A 568 -50.65 29.80 -78.60
C ASP A 568 -50.10 29.33 -79.95
N MET A 569 -49.07 28.50 -79.96
CA MET A 569 -48.57 27.87 -81.19
C MET A 569 -49.57 26.88 -81.78
N GLN A 570 -50.29 26.11 -80.96
CA GLN A 570 -51.39 25.26 -81.42
C GLN A 570 -52.52 26.10 -82.02
N ARG A 571 -52.94 27.19 -81.36
CA ARG A 571 -53.93 28.14 -81.90
C ARG A 571 -53.48 28.75 -83.23
N LEU A 572 -52.20 29.09 -83.39
CA LEU A 572 -51.64 29.59 -84.64
C LEU A 572 -51.61 28.52 -85.74
N ILE A 573 -51.30 27.27 -85.41
CA ILE A 573 -51.34 26.14 -86.36
C ILE A 573 -52.80 25.86 -86.79
N ASP A 574 -53.73 25.84 -85.85
CA ASP A 574 -55.17 25.68 -86.13
C ASP A 574 -55.69 26.84 -86.98
N GLN A 575 -55.34 28.09 -86.67
CA GLN A 575 -55.65 29.24 -87.51
C GLN A 575 -55.05 29.08 -88.91
N GLN A 576 -53.78 28.70 -89.05
CA GLN A 576 -53.17 28.48 -90.37
C GLN A 576 -53.84 27.35 -91.16
N LEU A 577 -54.26 26.26 -90.51
CA LEU A 577 -55.06 25.20 -91.14
C LEU A 577 -56.43 25.73 -91.60
N MET A 578 -57.14 26.45 -90.73
CA MET A 578 -58.45 27.04 -91.05
C MET A 578 -58.37 28.16 -92.10
N ASP A 579 -57.22 28.81 -92.25
CA ASP A 579 -56.94 29.82 -93.28
C ASP A 579 -56.48 29.21 -94.61
N ARG A 580 -55.75 28.08 -94.56
CA ARG A 580 -55.29 27.35 -95.75
C ARG A 580 -56.41 26.55 -96.39
N HIS A 581 -57.23 25.86 -95.61
CA HIS A 581 -58.35 25.09 -96.15
C HIS A 581 -59.24 25.88 -97.12
N PRO A 582 -59.78 27.07 -96.83
CA PRO A 582 -60.59 27.83 -97.79
C PRO A 582 -59.79 28.33 -99.01
N LYS A 583 -58.48 28.61 -98.86
CA LYS A 583 -57.60 29.01 -99.97
C LYS A 583 -57.31 27.82 -100.90
N GLU A 584 -57.02 26.65 -100.34
CA GLU A 584 -56.81 25.40 -101.06
C GLU A 584 -58.12 24.87 -101.67
N TRP A 585 -59.25 24.93 -100.97
CA TRP A 585 -60.57 24.60 -101.53
C TRP A 585 -60.98 25.56 -102.66
N SER A 586 -60.67 26.85 -102.55
CA SER A 586 -60.87 27.82 -103.64
C SER A 586 -59.98 27.51 -104.83
N GLN A 587 -58.69 27.20 -104.61
CA GLN A 587 -57.77 26.79 -105.68
C GLN A 587 -58.21 25.49 -106.36
N ILE A 588 -58.59 24.46 -105.59
CA ILE A 588 -59.12 23.17 -106.07
C ILE A 588 -60.45 23.34 -106.82
N MET A 589 -61.30 24.30 -106.42
CA MET A 589 -62.49 24.65 -107.21
C MET A 589 -62.13 25.35 -108.54
N THR A 590 -61.08 26.18 -108.58
CA THR A 590 -60.66 26.85 -109.82
C THR A 590 -59.87 25.97 -110.81
N CYS A 591 -59.12 24.95 -110.36
CA CYS A 591 -58.33 24.10 -111.26
C CYS A 591 -59.05 22.83 -111.75
N ASN A 592 -60.26 22.54 -111.27
CA ASN A 592 -61.06 21.37 -111.69
C ASN A 592 -61.97 21.61 -112.92
N PHE A 593 -61.96 22.79 -113.55
CA PHE A 593 -62.85 23.08 -114.69
C PHE A 593 -62.26 22.75 -116.08
N THR A 594 -60.95 22.44 -116.17
CA THR A 594 -60.28 22.20 -117.46
C THR A 594 -59.30 21.02 -117.42
N SER A 595 -59.82 19.79 -117.53
CA SER A 595 -59.26 18.69 -118.34
C SER A 595 -59.99 17.36 -118.09
N SER A 596 -60.80 16.92 -119.04
CA SER A 596 -61.48 15.61 -119.01
C SER A 596 -61.17 14.77 -120.26
N SER A 597 -60.23 13.81 -120.15
CA SER A 597 -60.03 12.63 -121.01
C SER A 597 -58.72 11.93 -120.59
N SER A 598 -58.55 10.60 -120.58
CA SER A 598 -59.44 9.48 -120.88
C SER A 598 -58.81 8.17 -120.38
N HIS A 599 -59.60 7.28 -119.76
CA HIS A 599 -59.36 5.82 -119.56
C HIS A 599 -58.05 5.37 -118.84
N GLY A 600 -58.03 4.35 -117.96
CA GLY A 600 -59.10 3.54 -117.38
C GLY A 600 -58.57 2.32 -116.59
N ALA A 601 -59.44 1.71 -115.78
CA ALA A 601 -59.36 0.35 -115.24
C ALA A 601 -58.36 -0.02 -114.10
N LYS A 602 -58.94 -0.19 -112.88
CA LYS A 602 -58.90 -1.38 -111.97
C LYS A 602 -58.20 -1.29 -110.59
N ARG A 603 -59.07 -1.48 -109.56
CA ARG A 603 -58.93 -2.31 -108.34
C ARG A 603 -58.02 -1.87 -107.16
N ARG A 604 -58.66 -1.17 -106.22
CA ARG A 604 -58.94 -1.62 -104.82
C ARG A 604 -57.95 -2.63 -104.17
N ALA A 605 -57.17 -2.17 -103.18
CA ALA A 605 -57.14 -2.74 -101.81
C ALA A 605 -56.25 -1.90 -100.86
N ARG A 606 -56.68 -1.76 -99.60
CA ARG A 606 -55.82 -1.41 -98.44
C ARG A 606 -54.98 -2.65 -98.11
N PRO A 607 -53.74 -2.52 -97.59
CA PRO A 607 -53.62 -2.54 -96.13
C PRO A 607 -52.47 -1.67 -95.56
N SER A 608 -52.56 -1.36 -94.27
CA SER A 608 -51.38 -0.98 -93.46
C SER A 608 -50.62 -2.23 -93.02
N PRO A 609 -49.31 -2.13 -92.79
CA PRO A 609 -48.72 -2.91 -91.69
C PRO A 609 -47.77 -2.11 -90.78
N LEU A 610 -47.66 -2.66 -89.56
CA LEU A 610 -46.79 -2.29 -88.43
C LEU A 610 -45.29 -2.21 -88.74
N LEU A 611 -44.56 -1.50 -87.86
CA LEU A 611 -43.26 -1.82 -87.18
C LEU A 611 -42.55 -0.49 -86.81
N ARG A 612 -41.67 -0.34 -85.80
CA ARG A 612 -41.44 -1.00 -84.48
C ARG A 612 -40.27 -0.27 -83.77
N LEU A 613 -40.34 -0.10 -82.44
CA LEU A 613 -39.22 0.31 -81.56
C LEU A 613 -38.68 1.74 -81.85
N GLN A 614 -38.02 2.45 -80.92
CA GLN A 614 -37.25 2.02 -79.74
C GLN A 614 -37.34 3.05 -78.60
N GLN A 615 -37.38 2.61 -77.34
CA GLN A 615 -37.52 3.48 -76.17
C GLN A 615 -36.48 3.13 -75.11
N GLN A 616 -35.69 4.14 -74.70
CA GLN A 616 -34.91 4.20 -73.46
C GLN A 616 -35.69 5.12 -72.50
N GLY A 617 -35.60 5.06 -71.17
CA GLY A 617 -34.89 4.13 -70.30
C GLY A 617 -35.18 4.47 -68.82
N SER A 618 -35.19 3.46 -67.96
CA SER A 618 -35.18 3.46 -66.47
C SER A 618 -35.76 4.66 -65.69
N GLU A 619 -36.94 4.46 -65.10
CA GLU A 619 -37.32 5.11 -63.83
C GLU A 619 -36.84 4.28 -62.63
N LEU A 620 -36.47 4.93 -61.52
CA LEU A 620 -36.16 4.27 -60.25
C LEU A 620 -37.35 4.36 -59.28
N VAL A 621 -37.74 3.21 -58.75
CA VAL A 621 -38.90 3.03 -57.86
C VAL A 621 -38.57 3.47 -56.44
N GLY A 622 -39.47 4.23 -55.81
CA GLY A 622 -39.54 4.35 -54.36
C GLY A 622 -40.75 3.57 -53.81
N ALA A 623 -40.54 2.78 -52.75
CA ALA A 623 -41.56 2.41 -51.75
C ALA A 623 -40.91 1.70 -50.55
N GLU A 624 -41.52 1.87 -49.38
CA GLU A 624 -41.04 1.40 -48.07
C GLU A 624 -41.33 -0.09 -47.83
N GLY A 625 -40.63 -0.72 -46.87
CA GLY A 625 -40.87 -2.12 -46.53
C GLY A 625 -40.14 -2.65 -45.29
N ASN A 626 -40.66 -2.34 -44.11
CA ASN A 626 -40.23 -2.99 -42.85
C ASN A 626 -40.37 -4.52 -42.91
N ARG A 627 -39.32 -5.27 -42.49
CA ARG A 627 -39.45 -6.48 -41.64
C ARG A 627 -38.09 -7.04 -41.17
N LEU A 628 -37.88 -6.92 -39.85
CA LEU A 628 -37.32 -7.92 -38.94
C LEU A 628 -36.86 -9.25 -39.56
N PHE A 629 -35.57 -9.58 -39.43
CA PHE A 629 -35.14 -10.93 -39.01
C PHE A 629 -33.77 -10.89 -38.34
N SER A 630 -33.76 -11.14 -37.03
CA SER A 630 -32.58 -11.45 -36.23
C SER A 630 -32.21 -12.93 -36.38
N PHE A 631 -30.93 -13.28 -36.59
CA PHE A 631 -30.44 -14.61 -36.22
C PHE A 631 -28.95 -14.64 -35.81
N PHE A 632 -28.70 -15.37 -34.73
CA PHE A 632 -27.40 -15.71 -34.13
C PHE A 632 -26.72 -16.86 -34.88
N LYS A 633 -25.40 -16.76 -35.13
CA LYS A 633 -24.33 -17.78 -34.92
C LYS A 633 -23.02 -17.25 -35.55
N LYS A 634 -21.91 -17.09 -34.83
CA LYS A 634 -21.09 -18.09 -34.10
C LYS A 634 -20.30 -19.00 -35.04
N ASN A 635 -19.20 -18.49 -35.59
CA ASN A 635 -17.85 -18.77 -35.10
C ASN A 635 -16.94 -17.56 -35.38
#